data_AF-A0A3N0VE60-F1
#
_entry.id   AF-A0A3N0VE60-F1
#
_cell.length_a   1.000
_cell.length_b   1.000
_cell.length_c   1.000
_cell.angle_alpha   90.00
_cell.angle_beta   90.00
_cell.angle_gamma   90.00
#
_symmetry.space_group_name_H-M   'P 1'
#
loop_
_entity.id
_entity.type
_entity.pdbx_description
1 polymer ?
#
loop_
_entity_poly.entity_id
_entity_poly.type
_entity_poly.pdbx_seq_one_letter_code
_entity_poly.pdbx_strand_id
1 'polypeptide(L)'
;MDFSSVQSPDVAERLCQQGALEKLWLTPLQRGNRPVPVSSAYLPTALADNWEQLMGSLDRFFHRDLVNQVEVRPEYCAGSLVPRAIHIRAWHSEKTGRFEPTLEVW
;
A
#
# COMPACT_ATOMS: atom_id res chain seq x y z
N MET A 1 -10.87 13.81 1.26
CA MET A 1 -11.40 13.77 2.65
C MET A 1 -10.18 13.78 3.55
N ASP A 2 -10.02 14.77 4.42
CA ASP A 2 -8.77 14.94 5.20
C ASP A 2 -8.72 13.97 6.40
N PHE A 3 -7.63 13.20 6.53
CA PHE A 3 -7.38 12.26 7.63
C PHE A 3 -6.17 12.64 8.51
N SER A 4 -5.70 13.89 8.41
CA SER A 4 -4.60 14.43 9.23
C SER A 4 -4.83 14.32 10.75
N SER A 5 -6.10 14.30 11.18
CA SER A 5 -6.50 14.23 12.58
C SER A 5 -6.56 12.81 13.17
N VAL A 6 -6.37 11.77 12.34
CA VAL A 6 -6.37 10.38 12.79
C VAL A 6 -5.03 10.03 13.43
N GLN A 7 -4.81 10.48 14.67
CA GLN A 7 -3.50 10.40 15.34
C GLN A 7 -3.39 9.30 16.39
N SER A 8 -4.44 8.52 16.60
CA SER A 8 -4.44 7.41 17.56
C SER A 8 -5.04 6.12 16.98
N PRO A 9 -4.59 4.94 17.45
CA PRO A 9 -5.15 3.67 17.03
C PRO A 9 -6.66 3.58 17.28
N ASP A 10 -7.16 4.05 18.42
CA ASP A 10 -8.58 4.02 18.75
C ASP A 10 -9.45 4.80 17.74
N VAL A 11 -8.95 5.96 17.28
CA VAL A 11 -9.66 6.76 16.27
C VAL A 11 -9.66 6.04 14.92
N ALA A 12 -8.52 5.46 14.52
CA ALA A 12 -8.43 4.69 13.28
C ALA A 12 -9.35 3.46 13.30
N GLU A 13 -9.36 2.70 14.41
CA GLU A 13 -10.20 1.52 14.58
C GLU A 13 -11.70 1.87 14.57
N ARG A 14 -12.09 2.97 15.23
CA ARG A 14 -13.47 3.44 15.18
C ARG A 14 -13.91 3.80 13.76
N LEU A 15 -13.03 4.46 12.99
CA LEU A 15 -13.31 4.77 11.58
C LEU A 15 -13.39 3.50 10.72
N CYS A 16 -12.62 2.46 11.06
CA CYS A 16 -12.77 1.15 10.43
C CYS A 16 -14.14 0.52 10.72
N GLN A 17 -14.58 0.54 11.97
CA GLN A 17 -15.90 0.03 12.37
C GLN A 17 -17.06 0.79 11.69
N GLN A 18 -16.85 2.06 11.35
CA GLN A 18 -17.80 2.89 10.62
C GLN A 18 -17.76 2.69 9.09
N GLY A 19 -16.83 1.87 8.57
CA GLY A 19 -16.65 1.66 7.14
C GLY A 19 -16.02 2.84 6.40
N ALA A 20 -15.38 3.76 7.12
CA ALA A 20 -14.67 4.89 6.53
C ALA A 20 -13.21 4.56 6.20
N LEU A 21 -12.58 3.71 7.01
CA LEU A 21 -11.23 3.20 6.80
C LEU A 21 -11.24 1.68 6.73
N GLU A 22 -10.19 1.12 6.16
CA GLU A 22 -9.86 -0.29 6.22
C GLU A 22 -8.37 -0.45 6.48
N LYS A 23 -8.01 -1.45 7.30
CA LYS A 23 -6.61 -1.78 7.54
C LYS A 23 -6.13 -2.78 6.49
N LEU A 24 -5.39 -2.28 5.51
CA LEU A 24 -4.91 -3.06 4.40
C LEU A 24 -3.44 -3.45 4.60
N TRP A 25 -3.11 -4.68 4.21
CA TRP A 25 -1.74 -5.13 4.13
C TRP A 25 -1.08 -4.47 2.93
N LEU A 26 0.01 -3.74 3.17
CA LEU A 26 0.72 -3.04 2.11
C LEU A 26 1.53 -3.99 1.22
N THR A 27 1.73 -5.23 1.64
CA THR A 27 2.23 -6.37 0.84
C THR A 27 2.28 -7.64 1.71
N PRO A 28 1.79 -8.81 1.27
CA PRO A 28 2.17 -10.09 1.87
C PRO A 28 3.01 -10.99 0.95
N LEU A 29 4.09 -11.53 1.55
CA LEU A 29 4.52 -12.94 1.52
C LEU A 29 4.84 -13.61 0.17
N GLN A 30 5.98 -13.28 -0.42
CA GLN A 30 7.12 -14.20 -0.62
C GLN A 30 8.15 -13.54 -1.55
N ARG A 31 9.26 -13.07 -0.96
CA ARG A 31 10.55 -13.02 -1.65
C ARG A 31 11.16 -14.41 -1.51
N GLY A 32 11.74 -14.96 -2.56
CA GLY A 32 12.38 -16.28 -2.56
C GLY A 32 12.95 -16.68 -1.18
N ASN A 33 12.28 -17.63 -0.54
CA ASN A 33 12.60 -18.23 0.78
C ASN A 33 12.95 -17.26 1.94
N ARG A 34 12.70 -15.95 1.85
CA ARG A 34 12.99 -14.99 2.93
C ARG A 34 11.72 -14.29 3.40
N PRO A 35 11.41 -14.33 4.72
CA PRO A 35 10.31 -13.55 5.26
C PRO A 35 10.57 -12.05 5.03
N VAL A 36 9.59 -11.39 4.40
CA VAL A 36 9.58 -9.93 4.27
C VAL A 36 8.73 -9.40 5.43
N PRO A 37 9.18 -8.39 6.19
CA PRO A 37 8.33 -7.75 7.18
C PRO A 37 7.07 -7.20 6.47
N VAL A 38 5.92 -7.73 6.87
CA VAL A 38 4.61 -7.35 6.35
C VAL A 38 4.22 -6.05 7.06
N SER A 39 4.02 -4.96 6.32
CA SER A 39 3.47 -3.71 6.85
C SER A 39 1.98 -3.62 6.54
N SER A 40 1.24 -2.88 7.35
CA SER A 40 -0.16 -2.54 7.13
C SER A 40 -0.35 -1.03 7.26
N ALA A 41 -1.36 -0.49 6.60
CA ALA A 41 -1.77 0.90 6.74
C ALA A 41 -3.30 0.99 6.76
N TYR A 42 -3.81 2.03 7.41
CA TYR A 42 -5.21 2.40 7.30
C TYR A 42 -5.42 3.19 6.01
N LEU A 43 -6.37 2.77 5.18
CA LEU A 43 -6.74 3.46 3.94
C LEU A 43 -8.24 3.72 3.90
N PRO A 44 -8.70 4.80 3.24
CA PRO A 44 -10.12 5.01 2.98
C PRO A 44 -10.70 3.81 2.25
N THR A 45 -11.85 3.32 2.70
CA THR A 45 -12.54 2.18 2.07
C THR A 45 -12.84 2.44 0.59
N ALA A 46 -13.05 3.70 0.21
CA ALA A 46 -13.22 4.12 -1.18
C ALA A 46 -12.00 3.84 -2.09
N LEU A 47 -10.82 3.55 -1.52
CA LEU A 47 -9.61 3.20 -2.26
C LEU A 47 -9.28 1.71 -2.23
N ALA A 48 -10.12 0.88 -1.60
CA ALA A 48 -9.89 -0.56 -1.52
C ALA A 48 -9.80 -1.20 -2.92
N ASP A 49 -10.75 -0.90 -3.80
CA ASP A 49 -10.77 -1.41 -5.18
C ASP A 49 -9.52 -0.97 -5.98
N ASN A 50 -9.11 0.29 -5.83
CA ASN A 50 -7.90 0.81 -6.48
C ASN A 50 -6.65 0.08 -5.97
N TRP A 51 -6.57 -0.17 -4.67
CA TRP A 51 -5.49 -0.92 -4.04
C TRP A 51 -5.46 -2.37 -4.54
N GLU A 52 -6.59 -3.06 -4.58
CA GLU A 52 -6.71 -4.43 -5.08
C GLU A 52 -6.31 -4.53 -6.56
N GLN A 53 -6.78 -3.61 -7.40
CA GLN A 53 -6.41 -3.57 -8.82
C GLN A 53 -4.90 -3.38 -9.03
N LEU A 54 -4.29 -2.55 -8.19
CA LEU A 54 -2.86 -2.28 -8.21
C LEU A 54 -2.05 -3.51 -7.80
N MET A 55 -2.46 -4.17 -6.70
CA MET A 55 -1.84 -5.41 -6.25
C MET A 55 -2.00 -6.53 -7.28
N GLY A 56 -3.18 -6.68 -7.89
CA GLY A 56 -3.39 -7.63 -8.97
C GLY A 56 -2.55 -7.34 -10.22
N SER A 57 -2.24 -6.07 -10.48
CA SER A 57 -1.33 -5.70 -11.58
C SER A 57 0.12 -6.07 -11.27
N LEU A 58 0.58 -5.82 -10.05
CA LEU A 58 1.91 -6.24 -9.59
C LEU A 58 2.06 -7.76 -9.65
N ASP A 59 1.06 -8.50 -9.16
CA ASP A 59 1.04 -9.96 -9.21
C ASP A 59 1.17 -10.48 -10.64
N ARG A 60 0.43 -9.91 -11.60
CA ARG A 60 0.59 -10.25 -13.02
C ARG A 60 1.97 -9.92 -13.56
N PHE A 61 2.60 -8.83 -13.13
CA PHE A 61 3.95 -8.48 -13.56
C PHE A 61 5.00 -9.46 -13.01
N PHE A 62 4.85 -9.92 -11.78
CA PHE A 62 5.69 -11.00 -11.23
C PHE A 62 5.52 -12.31 -12.00
N HIS A 63 4.28 -12.74 -12.25
CA HIS A 63 4.00 -13.96 -13.01
C HIS A 63 4.55 -13.95 -14.43
N ARG A 64 4.67 -12.76 -15.04
CA ARG A 64 5.22 -12.58 -16.39
C ARG A 64 6.72 -12.28 -16.40
N ASP A 65 7.39 -12.37 -15.26
CA ASP A 65 8.81 -12.03 -15.10
C ASP A 65 9.14 -10.59 -15.53
N LEU A 66 8.17 -9.67 -15.46
CA LEU A 66 8.36 -8.26 -15.83
C LEU A 66 8.97 -7.45 -14.69
N VAL A 67 8.71 -7.87 -13.45
CA VAL A 67 9.30 -7.31 -12.23
C VAL A 67 9.69 -8.45 -11.30
N ASN A 68 10.75 -8.25 -10.51
CA ASN A 68 11.19 -9.19 -9.47
C ASN A 68 11.53 -8.50 -8.14
N GLN A 69 11.44 -7.17 -8.12
CA GLN A 69 11.55 -6.33 -6.94
C GLN A 69 10.33 -5.42 -6.85
N VAL A 70 9.86 -5.21 -5.63
CA VAL A 70 8.85 -4.22 -5.29
C VAL A 70 9.21 -3.54 -3.97
N GLU A 71 8.89 -2.26 -3.91
CA GLU A 71 8.97 -1.44 -2.73
C GLU A 71 7.66 -0.65 -2.58
N VAL A 72 7.06 -0.71 -1.40
CA VAL A 72 5.84 0.01 -1.05
C VAL A 72 6.15 0.93 0.13
N ARG A 73 6.00 2.23 -0.06
CA ARG A 73 6.31 3.26 0.94
C ARG A 73 5.09 4.15 1.18
N PRO A 74 4.40 4.00 2.32
CA PRO A 74 3.38 4.96 2.74
C PRO A 74 4.05 6.28 3.15
N GLU A 75 3.49 7.39 2.69
CA GLU A 75 3.87 8.74 3.08
C GLU A 75 2.84 9.27 4.08
N TYR A 76 3.27 9.68 5.28
CA TYR A 76 2.39 10.18 6.33
C TYR A 76 2.58 11.69 6.56
N CYS A 77 1.49 12.36 6.93
CA CYS A 77 1.52 13.75 7.42
C CYS A 77 1.56 13.76 8.96
N ALA A 78 2.36 14.68 9.52
CA ALA A 78 2.65 14.87 10.96
C ALA A 78 1.63 14.27 11.94
N GLY A 79 1.92 13.05 12.43
CA GLY A 79 1.17 12.37 13.48
C GLY A 79 -0.03 11.54 13.02
N SER A 80 -0.47 11.65 11.77
CA SER A 80 -1.56 10.83 11.24
C SER A 80 -1.12 9.38 11.04
N LEU A 81 -2.03 8.46 11.38
CA LEU A 81 -1.92 7.02 11.14
C LEU A 81 -2.53 6.61 9.79
N VAL A 82 -3.08 7.56 9.03
CA VAL A 82 -3.54 7.35 7.65
C VAL A 82 -2.52 8.03 6.72
N PRO A 83 -1.89 7.30 5.78
CA PRO A 83 -0.95 7.91 4.86
C PRO A 83 -1.67 8.88 3.92
N ARG A 84 -1.00 9.95 3.50
CA ARG A 84 -1.50 10.87 2.46
C ARG A 84 -1.35 10.28 1.06
N ALA A 85 -0.31 9.45 0.88
CA ALA A 85 0.01 8.82 -0.39
C ALA A 85 0.68 7.46 -0.13
N ILE A 86 0.58 6.54 -1.07
CA ILE A 86 1.40 5.33 -1.11
C ILE A 86 2.20 5.34 -2.40
N HIS A 87 3.52 5.36 -2.25
CA HIS A 87 4.44 5.22 -3.37
C HIS A 87 4.80 3.76 -3.56
N ILE A 88 4.59 3.27 -4.78
CA ILE A 88 5.01 1.93 -5.16
C ILE A 88 6.07 2.05 -6.23
N ARG A 89 7.09 1.22 -6.11
CA ARG A 89 8.13 1.06 -7.12
C ARG A 89 8.35 -0.42 -7.35
N ALA A 90 8.10 -0.88 -8.57
CA ALA A 90 8.38 -2.23 -9.00
C ALA A 90 9.34 -2.23 -10.19
N TRP A 91 10.30 -3.15 -10.19
CA TRP A 91 11.32 -3.24 -11.22
C TRP A 91 11.86 -4.66 -11.35
N HIS A 92 12.52 -4.92 -12.47
CA HIS A 92 13.33 -6.13 -12.63
C HIS A 92 14.80 -5.78 -12.37
N SER A 93 15.53 -6.61 -11.63
CA SER A 93 16.95 -6.37 -11.32
C SER A 93 17.86 -6.34 -12.55
N GLU A 94 17.45 -7.02 -13.63
CA GLU A 94 18.26 -7.21 -14.85
C GLU A 94 17.67 -6.57 -16.11
N LYS A 95 16.42 -6.07 -16.06
CA LYS A 95 15.75 -5.45 -17.22
C LYS A 95 15.61 -3.95 -16.99
N THR A 96 15.62 -3.18 -18.07
CA THR A 96 15.39 -1.73 -18.00
C THR A 96 13.89 -1.45 -17.84
N GLY A 97 13.57 -0.38 -17.12
CA GLY A 97 12.19 0.04 -16.86
C GLY A 97 11.75 -0.16 -15.42
N ARG A 98 10.75 0.63 -15.01
CA ARG A 98 10.14 0.59 -13.68
C ARG A 98 8.65 0.88 -13.80
N PHE A 99 7.88 0.29 -12.91
CA PHE A 99 6.48 0.61 -12.70
C PHE A 99 6.38 1.37 -11.36
N GLU A 100 6.10 2.67 -11.43
CA GLU A 100 6.20 3.59 -10.29
C GLU A 100 4.88 4.36 -10.03
N PRO A 101 3.76 3.66 -9.77
CA PRO A 101 2.51 4.35 -9.47
C PRO A 101 2.54 4.96 -8.07
N THR A 102 1.84 6.07 -7.91
CA THR A 102 1.51 6.64 -6.61
C THR A 102 -0.01 6.60 -6.43
N LEU A 103 -0.45 6.04 -5.31
CA LEU A 103 -1.84 6.11 -4.89
C LEU A 103 -1.99 7.31 -3.95
N GLU A 104 -2.60 8.39 -4.44
CA GLU A 104 -3.02 9.51 -3.61
C GLU A 104 -4.19 9.08 -2.71
N VAL A 105 -4.09 9.36 -1.42
CA VAL A 105 -5.06 8.91 -0.41
C VAL A 105 -6.01 10.03 -0.01
N TRP A 106 -5.48 11.23 0.30
CA TRP A 106 -6.30 12.38 0.69
C TRP A 106 -5.63 13.74 0.50
#